data_AF-A0A264Y6H2-F1
#
_entry.id   AF-A0A264Y6H2-F1
#
_cell.length_a   1.000
_cell.length_b   1.000
_cell.length_c   1.000
_cell.angle_alpha   90.00
_cell.angle_beta   90.00
_cell.angle_gamma   90.00
#
_symmetry.space_group_name_H-M   'P 1'
#
loop_
_entity.id
_entity.type
_entity.pdbx_description
1 polymer ?
#
loop_
_entity_poly.entity_id
_entity_poly.type
_entity_poly.pdbx_seq_one_letter_code
_entity_poly.pdbx_strand_id
1 'polypeptide(L)'
;MNTITIDSNIYQSVENYAKLHNISVNDVIERGVSLLLGKVLAPKNTDVKETTGFKEALAYVRTLKAQNGKPVPENENGLEALTDLKYKL
;
A
#
# COMPACT_ATOMS: atom_id res chain seq x y z
N MET A 1 16.92 1.77 -34.17
CA MET A 1 15.85 0.92 -33.60
C MET A 1 16.48 0.14 -32.47
N ASN A 2 15.97 0.29 -31.24
CA ASN A 2 16.51 -0.42 -30.09
C ASN A 2 15.77 -1.75 -29.97
N THR A 3 16.51 -2.85 -29.89
CA THR A 3 15.93 -4.20 -29.87
C THR A 3 16.24 -4.86 -28.53
N ILE A 4 15.21 -5.39 -27.88
CA ILE A 4 15.33 -6.21 -26.68
C ILE A 4 14.87 -7.62 -27.06
N THR A 5 15.68 -8.62 -26.75
CA THR A 5 15.34 -10.02 -26.95
C THR A 5 14.70 -10.59 -25.69
N ILE A 6 13.56 -11.26 -25.88
CA ILE A 6 12.83 -11.98 -24.82
C ILE A 6 12.53 -13.39 -25.30
N ASP A 7 12.40 -14.34 -24.38
CA ASP A 7 12.06 -15.70 -24.74
C ASP A 7 10.58 -15.83 -25.16
N SER A 8 10.26 -16.93 -25.84
CA SER A 8 8.93 -17.16 -26.37
C SER A 8 7.85 -17.29 -25.29
N ASN A 9 8.16 -17.81 -24.10
CA ASN A 9 7.19 -17.96 -23.02
C ASN A 9 6.84 -16.60 -22.40
N ILE A 10 7.84 -15.72 -22.23
CA ILE A 10 7.59 -14.33 -21.81
C ILE A 10 6.77 -13.61 -22.87
N TYR A 11 7.09 -13.77 -24.16
CA TYR A 11 6.31 -13.14 -25.23
C TYR A 11 4.84 -13.56 -25.21
N GLN A 12 4.55 -14.87 -25.09
CA GLN A 12 3.17 -15.37 -24.97
C GLN A 12 2.45 -14.80 -23.74
N SER A 13 3.15 -14.66 -22.62
CA SER A 13 2.59 -14.07 -21.41
C SER A 13 2.23 -12.60 -21.61
N VAL A 14 3.10 -11.83 -22.28
CA VAL A 14 2.87 -10.43 -22.65
C VAL A 14 1.68 -10.32 -23.61
N GLU A 15 1.60 -11.17 -24.63
CA GLU A 15 0.48 -11.19 -25.58
C GLU A 15 -0.86 -11.49 -24.89
N ASN A 16 -0.90 -12.47 -23.98
CA ASN A 16 -2.12 -12.82 -23.25
C ASN A 16 -2.58 -11.67 -22.36
N TYR A 17 -1.64 -10.99 -21.68
CA TYR A 17 -1.95 -9.81 -20.89
C TYR A 17 -2.46 -8.65 -21.77
N ALA A 18 -1.80 -8.42 -22.91
CA ALA A 18 -2.20 -7.39 -23.88
C ALA A 18 -3.64 -7.61 -24.38
N LYS A 19 -3.98 -8.87 -24.73
CA LYS A 19 -5.33 -9.27 -25.14
C LYS A 19 -6.36 -9.07 -24.03
N LEU A 20 -6.04 -9.48 -22.80
CA LEU A 20 -6.94 -9.34 -21.64
C LEU A 20 -7.29 -7.88 -21.34
N HIS A 21 -6.31 -6.98 -21.49
CA HIS A 21 -6.45 -5.57 -21.15
C HIS A 21 -6.72 -4.66 -22.36
N ASN A 22 -6.88 -5.23 -23.56
CA ASN A 22 -7.10 -4.50 -24.82
C ASN A 22 -6.07 -3.37 -25.04
N ILE A 23 -4.79 -3.68 -24.82
CA ILE A 23 -3.65 -2.77 -25.00
C ILE A 23 -2.61 -3.40 -25.93
N SER A 24 -1.67 -2.61 -26.45
CA SER A 24 -0.65 -3.14 -27.34
C SER A 24 0.44 -3.91 -26.59
N VAL A 25 1.08 -4.88 -27.25
CA VAL A 25 2.23 -5.62 -26.71
C VAL A 25 3.37 -4.67 -26.30
N ASN A 26 3.62 -3.62 -27.09
CA ASN A 26 4.63 -2.61 -26.78
C ASN A 26 4.29 -1.86 -25.48
N ASP A 27 3.03 -1.46 -25.28
CA ASP A 27 2.62 -0.75 -24.06
C ASP A 27 2.79 -1.63 -22.81
N VAL A 28 2.54 -2.93 -22.93
CA VAL A 28 2.75 -3.89 -21.83
C VAL A 28 4.23 -3.98 -21.47
N ILE A 29 5.11 -4.08 -22.47
CA ILE A 29 6.55 -4.16 -22.27
C ILE A 29 7.06 -2.87 -21.65
N GLU A 30 6.71 -1.71 -22.20
CA GLU A 30 7.13 -0.42 -21.67
C GLU A 30 6.69 -0.23 -20.22
N ARG A 31 5.40 -0.48 -19.91
CA ARG A 31 4.89 -0.40 -18.54
C ARG A 31 5.57 -1.40 -17.61
N GLY A 32 5.78 -2.63 -18.08
CA GLY A 32 6.45 -3.68 -17.31
C GLY A 32 7.88 -3.30 -16.95
N VAL A 33 8.64 -2.77 -17.91
CA VAL A 33 10.00 -2.27 -17.70
C VAL A 33 10.01 -1.05 -16.79
N SER A 34 9.11 -0.08 -16.97
CA SER A 34 8.99 1.08 -16.08
C SER A 34 8.66 0.69 -14.64
N LEU A 35 7.75 -0.27 -14.44
CA LEU A 35 7.42 -0.79 -13.10
C LEU A 35 8.60 -1.54 -12.47
N LEU A 36 9.31 -2.35 -13.25
CA LEU A 36 10.50 -3.06 -12.78
C LEU A 36 11.59 -2.07 -12.37
N LEU A 37 11.91 -1.11 -13.24
CA LEU A 37 12.89 -0.05 -12.96
C LEU A 37 12.45 0.79 -11.77
N GLY A 38 11.17 1.14 -11.69
CA GLY A 38 10.61 1.85 -10.54
C GLY A 38 10.81 1.08 -9.23
N LYS A 39 10.68 -0.26 -9.22
CA LYS A 39 10.94 -1.08 -8.03
C LYS A 39 12.43 -1.28 -7.74
N VAL A 40 13.28 -1.40 -8.76
CA VAL A 40 14.73 -1.61 -8.63
C VAL A 40 15.45 -0.33 -8.24
N LEU A 41 15.03 0.79 -8.82
CA LEU A 41 15.57 2.13 -8.58
C LEU A 41 14.84 2.85 -7.46
N ALA A 42 13.70 2.32 -6.97
CA ALA A 42 13.05 2.86 -5.78
C ALA A 42 14.07 2.85 -4.63
N PRO A 43 14.23 3.96 -3.90
CA PRO A 43 15.00 3.95 -2.69
C PRO A 43 14.36 2.92 -1.74
N LYS A 44 15.13 1.88 -1.41
CA LYS A 44 14.68 0.76 -0.56
C LYS A 44 14.17 1.18 0.82
N ASN A 45 14.38 2.44 1.22
CA ASN A 45 14.11 2.97 2.54
C ASN A 45 13.44 4.36 2.46
N THR A 46 12.30 4.50 1.78
CA THR A 46 11.36 5.55 2.21
C THR A 46 10.55 4.94 3.33
N ASP A 47 11.11 4.94 4.54
CA ASP A 47 10.34 4.62 5.74
C ASP A 47 9.25 5.68 5.82
N VAL A 48 8.04 5.34 5.37
CA VAL A 48 6.92 6.29 5.25
C VAL A 48 6.65 6.95 6.60
N LYS A 49 7.04 6.28 7.70
CA LYS A 49 6.99 6.76 9.08
C LYS A 49 7.84 8.01 9.34
N GLU A 50 8.89 8.24 8.56
CA GLU A 50 9.81 9.37 8.70
C GLU A 50 9.36 10.61 7.93
N THR A 51 8.39 10.47 7.02
CA THR A 51 7.91 11.58 6.19
C THR A 51 7.20 12.64 7.05
N THR A 52 7.44 13.91 6.75
CA THR A 52 6.83 15.04 7.47
C THR A 52 5.30 14.94 7.47
N GLY A 53 4.70 14.59 6.33
CA GLY A 53 3.25 14.41 6.21
C GLY A 53 2.71 13.26 7.08
N PHE A 54 3.47 12.17 7.25
CA PHE A 54 3.07 11.10 8.17
C PHE A 54 3.15 11.54 9.64
N LYS A 55 4.21 12.28 10.01
CA LYS A 55 4.36 12.81 11.38
C LYS A 55 3.26 13.83 11.71
N GLU A 56 2.91 14.70 10.77
CA GLU A 56 1.82 15.66 10.92
C GLU A 56 0.44 14.97 11.00
N ALA A 57 0.18 14.00 10.12
CA ALA A 57 -1.06 13.22 10.16
C ALA A 57 -1.19 12.42 11.46
N LEU A 58 -0.10 11.82 11.94
CA LEU A 58 -0.07 11.11 13.23
C LEU A 58 -0.31 12.06 14.41
N ALA A 59 0.29 13.25 14.37
CA ALA A 59 0.06 14.28 15.37
C ALA A 59 -1.42 14.73 15.37
N TYR A 60 -2.01 14.91 14.18
CA TYR A 60 -3.43 15.24 14.04
C TYR A 60 -4.35 14.14 14.57
N VAL A 61 -4.12 12.87 14.21
CA VAL A 61 -4.92 11.74 14.72
C VAL A 61 -4.81 11.61 16.25
N ARG A 62 -3.65 11.92 16.83
CA ARG A 62 -3.47 11.95 18.29
C ARG A 62 -4.25 13.07 18.98
N THR A 63 -4.51 14.19 18.32
CA THR A 63 -5.31 15.28 18.89
C THR A 63 -6.81 15.05 18.74
N LEU A 64 -7.24 14.12 17.88
CA LEU A 64 -8.62 13.68 17.80
C LEU A 64 -9.00 12.94 19.07
N LYS A 65 -9.63 13.65 20.00
CA LYS A 65 -10.41 13.02 21.06
C LYS A 65 -11.69 12.49 20.45
N ALA A 66 -11.98 11.21 20.67
CA ALA A 66 -13.28 10.65 20.34
C ALA A 66 -14.35 11.45 21.08
N GLN A 67 -15.12 12.27 20.35
CA GLN A 67 -16.06 13.23 20.96
C GLN A 67 -17.18 12.56 21.77
N ASN A 68 -17.32 11.23 21.72
CA ASN A 68 -18.31 10.46 22.48
C ASN A 68 -17.79 9.09 22.97
N GLY A 69 -16.47 8.87 23.01
CA GLY A 69 -15.90 7.62 23.50
C GLY A 69 -15.72 7.64 25.01
N LYS A 70 -16.15 6.60 25.73
CA LYS A 70 -15.73 6.40 27.13
C LYS A 70 -14.21 6.24 27.13
N PRO A 71 -13.44 7.04 27.90
CA PRO A 71 -12.00 6.88 27.95
C PRO A 71 -11.67 5.49 28.51
N VAL A 72 -10.86 4.73 27.77
CA VAL A 72 -10.27 3.50 28.27
C VAL A 72 -9.11 3.92 29.19
N PRO A 73 -9.08 3.51 30.46
CA PRO A 73 -7.97 3.78 31.35
C PRO A 73 -6.66 3.25 30.76
N GLU A 74 -5.55 3.98 30.92
CA GLU A 74 -4.24 3.59 30.36
C GLU A 74 -3.76 2.19 30.82
N ASN A 75 -4.28 1.73 31.95
CA ASN A 75 -3.92 0.47 32.59
C ASN A 75 -4.83 -0.71 32.17
N GLU A 76 -5.94 -0.43 31.47
CA GLU A 76 -6.93 -1.43 31.11
C GLU A 76 -6.84 -1.78 29.63
N ASN A 77 -6.85 -3.07 29.34
CA ASN A 77 -6.84 -3.53 27.97
C ASN A 77 -8.17 -3.13 27.32
N GLY A 78 -8.12 -2.34 26.24
CA GLY A 78 -9.32 -1.73 25.65
C GLY A 78 -10.39 -2.73 25.23
N LEU A 79 -10.01 -3.98 24.94
CA LEU A 79 -10.96 -5.05 24.63
C LEU A 79 -11.74 -5.54 25.87
N GLU A 80 -11.08 -5.61 27.02
CA GLU A 80 -11.70 -6.01 28.30
C GLU A 80 -12.65 -4.92 28.79
N ALA A 81 -12.21 -3.65 28.77
CA ALA A 81 -13.06 -2.51 29.15
C ALA A 81 -14.35 -2.41 28.31
N LEU A 82 -14.27 -2.73 27.00
CA LEU A 82 -15.43 -2.79 26.12
C LEU A 82 -16.34 -3.98 26.43
N THR A 83 -15.77 -5.11 26.83
CA THR A 83 -16.52 -6.32 27.17
C THR A 83 -17.28 -6.12 28.49
N ASP A 84 -16.63 -5.57 29.51
CA ASP A 84 -17.25 -5.26 30.81
C ASP A 84 -18.36 -4.22 30.70
N LEU A 85 -18.20 -3.21 29.83
CA LEU A 85 -19.27 -2.24 29.54
C LEU A 85 -20.48 -2.87 28.86
N LYS A 86 -20.29 -3.91 28.05
CA LYS A 86 -21.36 -4.60 27.32
C LYS A 86 -22.19 -5.51 28.21
N TYR A 87 -21.59 -6.04 29.28
CA TYR A 87 -22.24 -7.01 30.18
C TYR A 87 -22.49 -6.49 31.60
N LYS A 88 -22.33 -5.19 31.85
CA LYS A 88 -22.85 -4.53 33.06
C LYS A 88 -24.39 -4.55 33.02
N LEU A 89 -24.99 -5.54 33.70
CA LEU A 89 -26.39 -5.54 34.13
C LEU A 89 -26.61 -4.56 35.28
#